data_AF-A0A1M5SGV2-F1
#
_entry.id   AF-A0A1M5SGV2-F1
#
_cell.length_a   1.000
_cell.length_b   1.000
_cell.length_c   1.000
_cell.angle_alpha   90.00
_cell.angle_beta   90.00
_cell.angle_gamma   90.00
#
_symmetry.space_group_name_H-M   'P 1'
#
loop_
_entity.id
_entity.type
_entity.pdbx_description
1 polymer ?
#
loop_
_entity_poly.entity_id
_entity_poly.type
_entity_poly.pdbx_seq_one_letter_code
_entity_poly.pdbx_strand_id
1 'polypeptide(L)'
;MEVKKGISLIETMISISIYTFILGIQISILMSVIGIHKEYVESSRKMLYCFDSLNFLEKEINSSLNKRIIVTKSKISIELKDGNYNNIDVYGIKDNMKLRISYYKKKASGSTTITSDIIMEDISKYEFIQKNNLVYIKIQMNNGEIYKRCIAERKIVKGG
;
A
#
# COMPACT_ATOMS: atom_id res chain seq x y z
N MET A 1 45.11 -39.89 -46.61
CA MET A 1 45.12 -38.45 -46.28
C MET A 1 43.73 -38.06 -45.82
N GLU A 2 43.56 -37.83 -44.52
CA GLU A 2 42.30 -37.33 -43.98
C GLU A 2 42.16 -35.86 -44.40
N VAL A 3 41.16 -35.58 -45.24
CA VAL A 3 40.81 -34.21 -45.61
C VAL A 3 40.20 -33.57 -44.36
N LYS A 4 40.92 -32.63 -43.73
CA LYS A 4 40.32 -31.74 -42.72
C LYS A 4 39.18 -30.97 -43.40
N LYS A 5 37.94 -31.38 -43.17
CA LYS A 5 36.75 -30.68 -43.65
C LYS A 5 36.65 -29.35 -42.90
N GLY A 6 37.19 -28.29 -43.49
CA GLY A 6 37.00 -26.92 -43.02
C GLY A 6 35.57 -26.47 -43.28
N ILE A 7 34.99 -25.72 -42.33
CA ILE A 7 33.67 -25.11 -42.50
C ILE A 7 33.78 -24.05 -43.59
N SER A 8 32.86 -24.10 -44.56
CA SER A 8 32.77 -23.11 -45.63
C SER A 8 32.38 -21.74 -45.07
N LEU A 9 32.88 -20.65 -45.66
CA LEU A 9 32.48 -19.29 -45.30
C LEU A 9 30.95 -19.09 -45.36
N ILE A 10 30.29 -19.78 -46.29
CA ILE A 10 28.83 -19.75 -46.44
C ILE A 10 28.15 -20.49 -45.29
N GLU A 11 28.68 -21.64 -44.86
CA GLU A 11 28.15 -22.39 -43.71
C GLU A 11 28.27 -21.61 -42.41
N THR A 12 29.38 -20.88 -42.21
CA THR A 12 29.52 -19.97 -41.06
C THR A 12 28.54 -18.83 -41.11
N MET A 13 28.34 -18.19 -42.27
CA MET A 13 27.36 -17.10 -42.41
C MET A 13 25.93 -17.58 -42.11
N ILE A 14 25.52 -18.72 -42.68
CA ILE A 14 24.20 -19.31 -42.43
C ILE A 14 24.04 -19.66 -40.94
N SER A 15 25.07 -20.26 -40.33
CA SER A 15 25.05 -20.63 -38.92
C SER A 15 24.88 -19.40 -38.01
N ILE A 16 25.61 -18.30 -38.28
CA ILE A 16 25.49 -17.05 -37.53
C ILE A 16 24.10 -16.42 -37.72
N SER A 17 23.54 -16.47 -38.93
CA SER A 17 22.18 -15.94 -39.17
C SER A 17 21.13 -16.70 -38.38
N ILE A 18 21.19 -18.04 -38.38
CA ILE A 18 20.26 -18.88 -37.61
C ILE A 18 20.42 -18.60 -36.11
N TYR A 19 21.66 -18.55 -35.62
CA TYR A 19 21.94 -18.29 -34.21
C TYR A 19 21.43 -16.92 -33.76
N THR A 20 21.68 -15.88 -34.54
CA THR A 20 21.20 -14.52 -34.26
C THR A 20 19.68 -14.46 -34.24
N PHE A 21 19.00 -15.18 -35.15
CA PHE A 21 17.55 -15.26 -35.16
C PHE A 21 16.98 -15.92 -33.89
N ILE A 22 17.56 -17.05 -33.48
CA ILE A 22 17.17 -17.74 -32.24
C ILE A 22 17.41 -16.84 -31.01
N LEU A 23 18.57 -16.17 -30.95
CA LEU A 23 18.87 -15.22 -29.88
C LEU A 23 17.86 -14.07 -29.83
N GLY A 24 17.45 -13.53 -30.98
CA GLY A 24 16.45 -12.47 -31.05
C GLY A 24 15.12 -12.88 -30.43
N ILE A 25 14.65 -14.11 -30.71
CA ILE A 25 13.44 -14.67 -30.11
C ILE A 25 13.61 -14.81 -28.59
N GLN A 26 14.74 -15.38 -28.14
CA GLN A 26 15.01 -15.56 -26.71
C GLN A 26 15.06 -14.23 -25.94
N ILE A 27 15.70 -13.21 -26.51
CA ILE A 27 15.75 -11.86 -25.92
C ILE A 27 14.35 -11.27 -25.83
N SER A 28 13.52 -11.42 -26.87
CA SER A 28 12.14 -10.92 -26.85
C SER A 28 11.31 -11.57 -25.73
N ILE A 29 11.41 -12.90 -25.58
CA ILE A 29 10.75 -13.63 -24.50
C ILE A 29 11.26 -13.16 -23.13
N LEU A 30 12.58 -13.04 -22.97
CA LEU A 30 13.19 -12.58 -21.72
C LEU A 30 12.70 -11.18 -21.33
N MET A 31 12.66 -10.24 -22.27
CA MET A 31 12.16 -8.89 -22.03
C MET A 31 10.69 -8.87 -21.61
N SER A 32 9.86 -9.71 -22.24
CA SER A 32 8.46 -9.86 -21.85
C SER A 32 8.32 -10.39 -20.42
N VAL A 33 9.08 -11.43 -20.06
CA VAL A 33 9.07 -12.01 -18.72
C VAL A 33 9.55 -10.99 -17.68
N ILE A 34 10.60 -10.22 -17.97
CA ILE A 34 11.09 -9.17 -17.08
C ILE A 34 10.03 -8.09 -16.85
N GLY A 35 9.31 -7.69 -17.91
CA GLY A 35 8.21 -6.72 -17.80
C GLY A 35 7.10 -7.21 -16.86
N ILE A 36 6.60 -8.42 -17.09
CA ILE A 36 5.57 -9.04 -16.26
C ILE A 36 6.04 -9.18 -14.81
N HIS A 37 7.29 -9.62 -14.60
CA HIS A 37 7.84 -9.77 -13.27
C HIS A 37 7.93 -8.43 -12.52
N LYS A 38 8.33 -7.36 -13.22
CA LYS A 38 8.39 -6.01 -12.63
C LYS A 38 7.00 -5.55 -12.19
N GLU A 39 5.99 -5.69 -13.04
CA GLU A 39 4.60 -5.35 -12.71
C GLU A 39 4.10 -6.14 -11.51
N TYR A 40 4.38 -7.45 -11.47
CA TYR A 40 4.01 -8.31 -10.35
C TYR A 40 4.66 -7.87 -9.03
N VAL A 41 5.95 -7.53 -9.05
CA VAL A 41 6.68 -7.05 -7.87
C VAL A 41 6.12 -5.72 -7.39
N GLU A 42 5.84 -4.79 -8.30
CA GLU A 42 5.23 -3.49 -7.96
C GLU A 42 3.84 -3.66 -7.34
N SER A 43 2.98 -4.51 -7.93
CA SER A 43 1.66 -4.83 -7.40
C SER A 43 1.75 -5.47 -6.01
N SER A 44 2.67 -6.44 -5.84
CA SER A 44 2.88 -7.13 -4.56
C SER A 44 3.34 -6.16 -3.46
N ARG A 45 4.25 -5.22 -3.78
CA ARG A 45 4.70 -4.18 -2.85
C ARG A 45 3.56 -3.25 -2.45
N LYS A 46 2.74 -2.80 -3.40
CA LYS A 46 1.57 -1.96 -3.12
C LYS A 46 0.58 -2.66 -2.20
N MET A 47 0.30 -3.94 -2.47
CA MET A 47 -0.55 -4.77 -1.62
C MET A 47 0.01 -4.88 -0.20
N LEU A 48 1.31 -5.17 -0.06
CA LEU A 48 1.97 -5.26 1.25
C LEU A 48 1.85 -3.95 2.03
N TYR A 49 2.12 -2.81 1.40
CA TYR A 49 1.97 -1.50 2.04
C TYR A 49 0.53 -1.27 2.49
N CYS A 50 -0.48 -1.62 1.67
CA CYS A 50 -1.88 -1.47 2.06
C CYS A 50 -2.22 -2.31 3.31
N PHE A 51 -1.74 -3.56 3.35
CA PHE A 51 -1.95 -4.42 4.52
C PHE A 51 -1.24 -3.89 5.76
N ASP A 52 -0.01 -3.39 5.63
CA ASP A 52 0.74 -2.79 6.73
C ASP A 52 0.09 -1.51 7.23
N SER A 53 -0.44 -0.66 6.36
CA SER A 53 -1.25 0.50 6.75
C SER A 53 -2.48 0.08 7.55
N LEU A 54 -3.21 -0.96 7.11
CA LEU A 54 -4.36 -1.45 7.86
C LEU A 54 -3.96 -2.09 9.20
N ASN A 55 -2.82 -2.79 9.26
CA ASN A 55 -2.26 -3.31 10.51
C ASN A 55 -1.88 -2.17 11.47
N PHE A 56 -1.30 -1.09 10.94
CA PHE A 56 -0.98 0.10 11.69
C PHE A 56 -2.24 0.74 12.29
N LEU A 57 -3.29 0.93 11.49
CA LEU A 57 -4.58 1.44 11.98
C LEU A 57 -5.19 0.55 13.07
N GLU A 58 -5.13 -0.77 12.90
CA GLU A 58 -5.60 -1.70 13.92
C GLU A 58 -4.84 -1.54 15.24
N LYS A 59 -3.51 -1.39 15.19
CA LYS A 59 -2.68 -1.16 16.38
C LYS A 59 -3.01 0.17 17.05
N GLU A 60 -3.17 1.24 16.26
CA GLU A 60 -3.52 2.56 16.77
C GLU A 60 -4.91 2.54 17.44
N ILE A 61 -5.91 1.92 16.81
CA ILE A 61 -7.27 1.80 17.37
C ILE A 61 -7.28 0.93 18.63
N ASN A 62 -6.51 -0.16 18.67
CA ASN A 62 -6.48 -1.08 19.81
C ASN A 62 -5.48 -0.69 20.91
N SER A 63 -4.83 0.47 20.80
CA SER A 63 -3.82 0.91 21.76
C SER A 63 -4.40 1.06 23.18
N SER A 64 -3.65 0.57 24.17
CA SER A 64 -4.05 0.65 25.59
C SER A 64 -4.04 2.09 26.13
N LEU A 65 -3.35 3.00 25.42
CA LEU A 65 -3.27 4.43 25.68
C LEU A 65 -4.53 5.19 25.29
N ASN A 66 -5.40 4.56 24.49
CA ASN A 66 -6.65 5.16 24.05
C ASN A 66 -7.62 5.27 25.23
N LYS A 67 -8.23 6.46 25.32
CA LYS A 67 -9.34 6.78 26.21
C LYS A 67 -10.67 6.57 25.50
N ARG A 68 -10.80 7.08 24.26
CA ARG A 68 -12.04 7.04 23.47
C ARG A 68 -11.72 7.11 21.97
N ILE A 69 -12.54 6.45 21.16
CA ILE A 69 -12.50 6.53 19.71
C ILE A 69 -13.84 7.04 19.18
N ILE A 70 -13.77 7.99 18.24
CA ILE A 70 -14.93 8.61 17.60
C ILE A 70 -14.76 8.43 16.10
N VAL A 71 -15.63 7.64 15.47
CA VAL A 71 -15.61 7.47 14.03
C VAL A 71 -16.72 8.29 13.40
N THR A 72 -16.37 9.01 12.35
CA THR A 72 -17.29 9.72 11.47
C THR A 72 -17.06 9.24 10.04
N LYS A 73 -17.93 9.64 9.10
CA LYS A 73 -17.78 9.26 7.69
C LYS A 73 -16.45 9.69 7.08
N SER A 74 -15.86 10.80 7.55
CA SER A 74 -14.65 11.40 6.98
C SER A 74 -13.38 11.18 7.78
N LYS A 75 -13.49 10.83 9.07
CA LYS A 75 -12.33 10.69 9.97
C LYS A 75 -12.59 9.76 11.15
N ILE A 76 -11.51 9.21 11.70
CA ILE A 76 -11.43 8.52 12.98
C ILE A 76 -10.62 9.40 13.94
N SER A 77 -11.22 9.85 15.03
CA SER A 77 -10.56 10.61 16.09
C SER A 77 -10.30 9.73 17.30
N ILE A 78 -9.06 9.70 17.77
CA ILE A 78 -8.60 8.90 18.90
C ILE A 78 -8.16 9.87 20.00
N GLU A 79 -8.87 9.87 21.13
CA GLU A 79 -8.48 10.61 22.32
C GLU A 79 -7.59 9.71 23.20
N LEU A 80 -6.42 10.22 23.57
CA LEU A 80 -5.46 9.54 24.44
C LEU A 80 -5.72 9.88 25.92
N LYS A 81 -5.29 8.99 26.81
CA LYS A 81 -5.46 9.17 28.27
C LYS A 81 -4.73 10.38 28.84
N ASP A 82 -3.65 10.81 28.20
CA ASP A 82 -2.85 11.98 28.58
C ASP A 82 -3.43 13.32 28.08
N GLY A 83 -4.58 13.28 27.40
CA GLY A 83 -5.26 14.46 26.85
C GLY A 83 -4.78 14.89 25.46
N ASN A 84 -3.85 14.15 24.85
CA ASN A 84 -3.52 14.28 23.44
C ASN A 84 -4.59 13.62 22.57
N TYR A 85 -4.59 13.91 21.26
CA TYR A 85 -5.48 13.22 20.33
C TYR A 85 -4.81 12.97 18.97
N ASN A 86 -5.22 11.89 18.32
CA ASN A 86 -4.80 11.54 16.97
C ASN A 86 -6.02 11.59 16.05
N ASN A 87 -5.86 12.09 14.83
CA ASN A 87 -6.89 12.00 13.80
C ASN A 87 -6.36 11.17 12.64
N ILE A 88 -7.16 10.21 12.20
CA ILE A 88 -6.96 9.51 10.94
C ILE A 88 -8.00 10.04 9.97
N ASP A 89 -7.56 10.65 8.89
CA ASP A 89 -8.43 11.26 7.89
C ASP A 89 -7.91 11.00 6.48
N VAL A 90 -8.81 11.14 5.50
CA VAL A 90 -8.44 11.09 4.09
C VAL A 90 -8.39 12.51 3.55
N TYR A 91 -7.27 12.86 2.93
CA TYR A 91 -7.04 14.18 2.34
C TYR A 91 -6.47 14.04 0.92
N GLY A 92 -6.72 15.03 0.07
CA GLY A 92 -6.27 15.03 -1.32
C GLY A 92 -7.40 15.33 -2.30
N ILE A 93 -7.06 15.36 -3.58
CA ILE A 93 -8.02 15.58 -4.67
C ILE A 93 -8.59 14.21 -5.09
N LYS A 94 -9.79 14.22 -5.67
CA LYS A 94 -10.39 13.04 -6.30
C LYS A 94 -9.36 12.34 -7.20
N ASP A 95 -9.24 11.02 -7.08
CA ASP A 95 -8.28 10.16 -7.79
C ASP A 95 -6.80 10.27 -7.35
N ASN A 96 -6.50 11.04 -6.30
CA ASN A 96 -5.20 11.00 -5.61
C ASN A 96 -5.39 11.29 -4.11
N MET A 97 -6.31 10.55 -3.48
CA MET A 97 -6.54 10.69 -2.05
C MET A 97 -5.50 9.89 -1.27
N LYS A 98 -5.17 10.40 -0.09
CA LYS A 98 -4.17 9.81 0.81
C LYS A 98 -4.79 9.67 2.19
N LEU A 99 -4.52 8.54 2.84
CA LEU A 99 -4.84 8.34 4.25
C LEU A 99 -3.71 8.91 5.08
N ARG A 100 -4.06 9.77 6.02
CA ARG A 100 -3.13 10.44 6.92
C ARG A 100 -3.46 10.14 8.36
N ILE A 101 -2.44 10.11 9.19
CA ILE A 101 -2.58 10.25 10.64
C ILE A 101 -1.94 11.55 11.08
N SER A 102 -2.67 12.33 11.86
CA SER A 102 -2.22 13.58 12.46
C SER A 102 -2.20 13.43 13.97
N TYR A 103 -1.04 13.69 14.59
CA TYR A 103 -0.83 13.62 16.03
C TYR A 103 -0.87 15.04 16.61
N TYR A 104 -1.76 15.26 17.57
CA TYR A 104 -1.93 16.54 18.23
C TYR A 104 -1.43 16.44 19.66
N LYS A 105 -0.23 16.99 19.87
CA LYS A 105 0.42 17.00 21.19
C LYS A 105 0.19 18.34 21.87
N LYS A 106 -0.49 18.32 23.01
CA LYS A 106 -0.70 19.49 23.86
C LYS A 106 0.59 19.77 24.64
N LYS A 107 1.15 20.97 24.50
CA LYS A 107 2.31 21.42 25.26
C LYS A 107 1.87 22.03 26.59
N ALA A 108 2.78 22.04 27.57
CA ALA A 108 2.56 22.68 28.88
C ALA A 108 2.24 24.17 28.76
N SER A 109 2.71 24.84 27.70
CA SER A 109 2.42 26.24 27.38
C SER A 109 1.02 26.49 26.81
N GLY A 110 0.19 25.45 26.67
CA GLY A 110 -1.15 25.55 26.07
C GLY A 110 -1.19 25.51 24.54
N SER A 111 -0.05 25.58 23.86
CA SER A 111 0.01 25.43 22.40
C SER A 111 -0.09 23.95 21.98
N THR A 112 -0.64 23.70 20.79
CA THR A 112 -0.74 22.35 20.21
C THR A 112 0.25 22.22 19.07
N THR A 113 1.07 21.18 19.11
CA THR A 113 1.94 20.80 17.98
C THR A 113 1.27 19.70 17.19
N ILE A 114 1.26 19.85 15.87
CA ILE A 114 0.64 18.92 14.94
C ILE A 114 1.76 18.32 14.08
N THR A 115 1.91 17.01 14.12
CA THR A 115 2.72 16.26 13.15
C THR A 115 1.79 15.38 12.34
N SER A 116 2.12 15.11 11.08
CA SER A 116 1.26 14.30 10.23
C SER A 116 2.05 13.43 9.30
N ASP A 117 1.64 12.17 9.20
CA ASP A 117 2.27 11.15 8.38
C ASP A 117 1.25 10.55 7.41
N ILE A 118 1.72 10.25 6.20
CA ILE A 118 0.93 9.55 5.18
C ILE A 118 1.06 8.06 5.45
N ILE A 119 -0.07 7.39 5.63
CA ILE A 119 -0.12 5.94 5.90
C ILE A 119 -0.41 5.19 4.61
N MET A 120 -1.19 5.75 3.69
CA MET A 120 -1.57 5.11 2.43
C MET A 120 -1.81 6.16 1.35
N GLU A 121 -1.47 5.83 0.10
CA GLU A 121 -1.63 6.68 -1.07
C GLU A 121 -2.51 6.00 -2.14
N ASP A 122 -2.81 6.70 -3.23
CA ASP A 122 -3.58 6.19 -4.38
C ASP A 122 -4.98 5.68 -4.03
N ILE A 123 -5.67 6.35 -3.11
CA ILE A 123 -7.03 6.01 -2.71
C ILE A 123 -8.04 6.67 -3.66
N SER A 124 -8.98 5.87 -4.17
CA SER A 124 -10.09 6.32 -5.02
C SER A 124 -11.40 6.50 -4.23
N LYS A 125 -11.64 5.64 -3.24
CA LYS A 125 -12.81 5.72 -2.33
C LYS A 125 -12.45 5.20 -0.94
N TYR A 126 -13.12 5.73 0.07
CA TYR A 126 -12.97 5.26 1.44
C TYR A 126 -14.30 5.29 2.17
N GLU A 127 -14.41 4.46 3.21
CA GLU A 127 -15.58 4.38 4.06
C GLU A 127 -15.14 3.94 5.46
N PHE A 128 -15.47 4.78 6.46
CA PHE A 128 -15.31 4.47 7.87
C PHE A 128 -16.69 4.37 8.51
N ILE A 129 -16.94 3.25 9.19
CA ILE A 129 -18.20 2.99 9.89
C ILE A 129 -17.87 2.49 11.29
N GLN A 130 -18.53 3.04 12.31
CA GLN A 130 -18.53 2.46 13.65
C GLN A 130 -19.90 1.87 13.94
N LYS A 131 -19.91 0.62 14.39
CA LYS A 131 -21.10 -0.09 14.84
C LYS A 131 -20.78 -0.75 16.16
N ASN A 132 -21.40 -0.29 17.24
CA ASN A 132 -21.10 -0.73 18.59
C ASN A 132 -19.59 -0.57 18.89
N ASN A 133 -18.91 -1.66 19.23
CA ASN A 133 -17.49 -1.76 19.50
C ASN A 133 -16.67 -2.20 18.27
N LEU A 134 -17.20 -2.07 17.05
CA LEU A 134 -16.51 -2.42 15.82
C LEU A 134 -16.30 -1.19 14.96
N VAL A 135 -15.05 -0.97 14.55
CA VAL A 135 -14.68 -0.01 13.52
C VAL A 135 -14.44 -0.78 12.23
N TYR A 136 -15.24 -0.49 11.22
CA TYR A 136 -15.11 -1.01 9.87
C TYR A 136 -14.44 0.03 8.98
N ILE A 137 -13.37 -0.40 8.33
CA ILE A 137 -12.60 0.40 7.38
C ILE A 137 -12.66 -0.30 6.03
N LYS A 138 -13.08 0.44 5.00
CA LYS A 138 -13.01 0.00 3.62
C LYS A 138 -12.31 1.06 2.80
N ILE A 139 -11.29 0.64 2.06
CA ILE A 139 -10.50 1.51 1.19
C ILE A 139 -10.47 0.86 -0.20
N GLN A 140 -10.77 1.66 -1.22
CA GLN A 140 -10.62 1.29 -2.61
C GLN A 140 -9.47 2.08 -3.20
N MET A 141 -8.54 1.37 -3.83
CA MET A 141 -7.38 1.95 -4.48
C MET A 141 -7.71 2.38 -5.92
N ASN A 142 -6.86 3.18 -6.54
CA ASN A 142 -7.00 3.62 -7.93
C ASN A 142 -6.90 2.47 -8.94
N ASN A 143 -6.19 1.38 -8.61
CA ASN A 143 -6.12 0.16 -9.42
C ASN A 143 -7.40 -0.70 -9.34
N GLY A 144 -8.41 -0.27 -8.57
CA GLY A 144 -9.68 -0.97 -8.40
C GLY A 144 -9.72 -1.99 -7.26
N GLU A 145 -8.57 -2.30 -6.63
CA GLU A 145 -8.52 -3.22 -5.49
C GLU A 145 -9.23 -2.63 -4.27
N ILE A 146 -9.90 -3.50 -3.50
CA ILE A 146 -10.66 -3.11 -2.32
C ILE A 146 -10.11 -3.85 -1.10
N TYR A 147 -9.64 -3.08 -0.14
CA TYR A 147 -9.14 -3.56 1.14
C TYR A 147 -10.16 -3.25 2.24
N LYS A 148 -10.43 -4.25 3.08
CA LYS A 148 -11.44 -4.15 4.16
C LYS A 148 -10.86 -4.67 5.46
N ARG A 149 -11.20 -4.02 6.57
CA ARG A 149 -10.86 -4.50 7.90
C ARG A 149 -11.93 -4.15 8.92
N CYS A 150 -12.25 -5.13 9.76
CA CYS A 150 -13.06 -4.95 10.96
C CYS A 150 -12.14 -4.97 12.17
N ILE A 151 -12.19 -3.94 12.99
CA ILE A 151 -11.35 -3.80 14.17
C ILE A 151 -12.26 -3.73 15.39
N ALA A 152 -12.09 -4.68 16.31
CA ALA A 152 -12.83 -4.71 17.58
C ALA A 152 -12.17 -3.76 18.59
N GLU A 153 -12.86 -2.67 18.91
CA GLU A 153 -12.48 -1.74 19.96
C GLU A 153 -12.58 -2.45 21.32
N ARG A 154 -11.42 -2.72 21.93
CA ARG A 154 -11.32 -3.47 23.19
C ARG A 154 -11.86 -2.70 24.41
N LYS A 155 -12.28 -1.44 24.26
CA LYS A 155 -12.82 -0.64 25.37
C LYS A 155 -14.20 -0.09 25.03
N ILE A 156 -15.18 -0.62 25.76
CA ILE A 156 -16.53 -0.10 25.85
C ILE A 156 -16.45 1.27 26.55
N VAL A 157 -16.68 2.36 25.83
CA VAL A 157 -17.27 3.56 26.44
C VAL A 157 -18.67 3.65 25.88
N LYS A 158 -19.65 3.19 26.66
CA LYS A 158 -21.04 3.61 26.46
C LYS A 158 -21.04 5.14 26.55
N GLY A 159 -21.23 5.82 25.43
CA GLY A 159 -21.69 7.20 25.46
C GLY A 159 -23.06 7.20 26.09
N GLY A 160 -23.17 7.77 27.29
CA GLY A 160 -24.44 8.27 27.82
C GLY A 160 -24.81 9.57 27.11
#